data_AF-A0A7C1Y4S5-F1
#
_entry.id   AF-A0A7C1Y4S5-F1
#
_cell.length_a   1.000
_cell.length_b   1.000
_cell.length_c   1.000
_cell.angle_alpha   90.00
_cell.angle_beta   90.00
_cell.angle_gamma   90.00
#
_symmetry.space_group_name_H-M   'P 1'
#
loop_
_entity.id
_entity.type
_entity.pdbx_description
1 polymer ?
#
loop_
_entity_poly.entity_id
_entity_poly.type
_entity_poly.pdbx_seq_one_letter_code
_entity_poly.pdbx_strand_id
1 'polypeptide(L)'
;MARQTVYVSGLDELRKGLRSAPPAVKRRLGQVNFEAGKAVIGWAEQEAQSAPAVTRHIFHAKALKASRAARSARLTLGGKKPKIAFAPGAEYGAKKYKRFPPWKGNQWSPDSGKVGYAMHPAFRKRKSEFLDIYMAMLDKVLSEPFPEDV
;
A
#
# COMPACT_ATOMS: atom_id res chain seq x y z
N MET A 1 -12.26 7.77 -24.20
CA MET A 1 -12.22 6.37 -23.71
C MET A 1 -13.25 6.22 -22.61
N ALA A 2 -14.23 5.34 -22.77
CA ALA A 2 -15.30 5.13 -21.80
C ALA A 2 -14.75 4.47 -20.52
N ARG A 3 -15.17 4.95 -19.34
CA ARG A 3 -14.86 4.38 -18.02
C ARG A 3 -15.41 2.95 -17.94
N GLN A 4 -14.55 1.94 -17.89
CA GLN A 4 -14.95 0.63 -17.38
C GLN A 4 -14.91 0.69 -15.85
N THR A 5 -16.08 0.91 -15.25
CA THR A 5 -16.26 0.67 -13.82
C THR A 5 -16.30 -0.85 -13.64
N VAL A 6 -15.21 -1.42 -13.11
CA VAL A 6 -15.17 -2.85 -12.78
C VAL A 6 -15.99 -3.06 -11.52
N TYR A 7 -17.18 -3.66 -11.67
CA TYR A 7 -17.99 -4.09 -10.54
C TYR A 7 -17.55 -5.50 -10.14
N VAL A 8 -17.05 -5.64 -8.91
CA VAL A 8 -16.68 -6.95 -8.37
C VAL A 8 -17.84 -7.43 -7.51
N SER A 9 -18.60 -8.38 -8.04
CA SER A 9 -19.70 -9.03 -7.31
C SER A 9 -19.17 -9.66 -6.01
N GLY A 10 -19.85 -9.45 -4.89
CA GLY A 10 -19.50 -10.05 -3.59
C GLY A 10 -18.48 -9.28 -2.74
N LEU A 11 -17.83 -8.23 -3.27
CA LEU A 11 -16.79 -7.51 -2.53
C LEU A 11 -17.35 -6.70 -1.35
N ASP A 12 -18.52 -6.09 -1.51
CA ASP A 12 -19.14 -5.30 -0.45
C ASP A 12 -19.78 -6.19 0.62
N GLU A 13 -20.32 -7.34 0.23
CA GLU A 13 -20.77 -8.41 1.11
C GLU A 13 -19.60 -8.94 1.95
N LEU A 14 -18.47 -9.24 1.32
CA LEU A 14 -17.25 -9.66 2.00
C LEU A 14 -16.78 -8.59 3.00
N ARG A 15 -16.74 -7.31 2.60
CA ARG A 15 -16.34 -6.21 3.49
C ARG A 15 -17.27 -6.07 4.69
N LYS A 16 -18.57 -6.27 4.50
CA LYS A 16 -19.57 -6.29 5.58
C LYS A 16 -19.33 -7.50 6.49
N GLY A 17 -19.14 -8.69 5.93
CA GLY A 17 -18.81 -9.91 6.69
C GLY A 17 -17.54 -9.74 7.54
N LEU A 18 -16.47 -9.21 6.96
CA LEU A 18 -15.22 -8.91 7.68
C LEU A 18 -15.38 -7.85 8.78
N ARG A 19 -16.37 -6.96 8.65
CA ARG A 19 -16.70 -5.99 9.71
C ARG A 19 -17.37 -6.68 10.90
N SER A 20 -18.15 -7.72 10.67
CA SER A 20 -18.84 -8.50 11.71
C SER A 20 -18.05 -9.71 12.22
N ALA A 21 -16.92 -10.04 11.58
CA ALA A 21 -16.09 -11.18 11.96
C ALA A 21 -15.60 -11.13 13.43
N PRO A 22 -15.31 -12.29 14.04
CA PRO A 22 -14.79 -12.35 15.41
C PRO A 22 -13.49 -11.55 15.58
N PRO A 23 -13.19 -11.02 16.79
CA PRO A 23 -11.98 -10.25 17.04
C PRO A 23 -10.69 -10.99 16.70
N ALA A 24 -10.63 -12.31 16.93
CA ALA A 24 -9.49 -13.16 16.60
C ALA A 24 -9.20 -13.14 15.08
N VAL A 25 -10.23 -13.33 14.26
CA VAL A 25 -10.16 -13.29 12.79
C VAL A 25 -9.68 -11.92 12.31
N LYS A 26 -10.26 -10.84 12.84
CA LYS A 26 -9.86 -9.47 12.50
C LYS A 26 -8.40 -9.20 12.82
N ARG A 27 -7.89 -9.69 13.96
CA ARG A 27 -6.49 -9.54 14.36
C ARG A 27 -5.56 -10.28 13.41
N ARG A 28 -5.91 -11.51 13.04
CA ARG A 28 -5.13 -12.34 12.11
C ARG A 28 -5.07 -11.72 10.71
N LEU A 29 -6.22 -11.31 10.16
CA LEU A 29 -6.29 -10.59 8.88
C LEU A 29 -5.53 -9.26 8.93
N GLY A 30 -5.63 -8.53 10.03
CA GLY A 30 -4.87 -7.29 10.23
C GLY A 30 -3.35 -7.53 10.21
N GLN A 31 -2.89 -8.66 10.76
CA GLN A 31 -1.48 -9.05 10.73
C GLN A 31 -1.03 -9.41 9.30
N VAL A 32 -1.80 -10.21 8.58
CA VAL A 32 -1.51 -10.54 7.16
C VAL A 32 -1.44 -9.28 6.30
N ASN A 33 -2.42 -8.39 6.43
CA ASN A 33 -2.45 -7.13 5.69
C ASN A 33 -1.24 -6.24 5.99
N PHE A 34 -0.75 -6.30 7.22
CA PHE A 34 0.44 -5.59 7.64
C PHE A 34 1.73 -6.21 7.11
N GLU A 35 1.84 -7.53 7.08
CA GLU A 35 2.97 -8.26 6.50
C GLU A 35 3.06 -8.05 4.99
N ALA A 36 1.94 -8.14 4.28
CA ALA A 36 1.84 -7.78 2.87
C ALA A 36 2.28 -6.33 2.63
N GLY A 37 1.82 -5.40 3.48
CA GLY A 37 2.24 -4.01 3.42
C GLY A 37 3.74 -3.82 3.67
N LYS A 38 4.35 -4.60 4.56
CA LYS A 38 5.80 -4.56 4.81
C LYS A 38 6.61 -5.00 3.60
N ALA A 39 6.16 -6.03 2.87
CA ALA A 39 6.83 -6.45 1.64
C ALA A 39 6.89 -5.30 0.63
N VAL A 40 5.76 -4.61 0.42
CA VAL A 40 5.69 -3.44 -0.47
C VAL A 40 6.57 -2.30 0.01
N ILE A 41 6.64 -2.06 1.32
CA ILE A 41 7.55 -1.05 1.89
C ILE A 41 9.00 -1.41 1.58
N GLY A 42 9.41 -2.66 1.79
CA GLY A 42 10.77 -3.12 1.48
C GLY A 42 11.13 -2.93 0.01
N TRP A 43 10.21 -3.27 -0.90
CA TRP A 43 10.41 -3.03 -2.34
C TRP A 43 10.50 -1.54 -2.69
N ALA A 44 9.66 -0.71 -2.06
CA ALA A 44 9.69 0.72 -2.27
C ALA A 44 10.98 1.37 -1.72
N GLU A 45 11.50 0.89 -0.59
CA GLU A 45 12.80 1.30 -0.05
C GLU A 45 13.95 0.91 -0.98
N GLN A 46 13.90 -0.27 -1.62
CA GLN A 46 14.87 -0.69 -2.64
C GLN A 46 14.81 0.23 -3.87
N GLU A 47 13.62 0.47 -4.43
CA GLU A 47 13.47 1.40 -5.57
C GLU A 47 13.92 2.82 -5.20
N ALA A 48 13.66 3.26 -3.97
CA ALA A 48 14.07 4.58 -3.50
C ALA A 48 15.57 4.79 -3.60
N GLN A 49 16.43 3.76 -3.48
CA GLN A 49 17.88 3.91 -3.59
C GLN A 49 18.34 4.51 -4.94
N SER A 50 17.56 4.25 -6.00
CA SER A 50 17.79 4.79 -7.34
C SER A 50 17.05 6.12 -7.59
N ALA A 51 16.23 6.57 -6.65
CA ALA A 51 15.40 7.76 -6.76
C ALA A 51 16.17 9.04 -6.38
N PRO A 52 15.62 10.24 -6.70
CA PRO A 52 16.21 11.52 -6.30
C PRO A 52 16.50 11.59 -4.80
N ALA A 53 17.52 12.38 -4.41
CA ALA A 53 18.02 12.45 -3.03
C ALA A 53 16.93 12.74 -1.97
N VAL A 54 15.98 13.61 -2.30
CA VAL A 54 14.85 13.95 -1.42
C VAL A 54 13.90 12.77 -1.24
N THR A 55 13.67 11.98 -2.29
CA THR A 55 12.90 10.74 -2.22
C THR A 55 13.64 9.74 -1.33
N ARG A 56 14.93 9.46 -1.54
CA ARG A 56 15.71 8.58 -0.66
C ARG A 56 15.56 8.92 0.81
N HIS A 57 15.73 10.20 1.14
CA HIS A 57 15.67 10.66 2.52
C HIS A 57 14.31 10.38 3.18
N ILE A 58 13.18 10.54 2.49
CA ILE A 58 11.86 10.27 3.11
C ILE A 58 11.61 8.78 3.34
N PHE A 59 12.12 7.90 2.47
CA PHE A 59 12.01 6.46 2.63
C PHE A 59 12.91 5.97 3.78
N HIS A 60 14.14 6.48 3.87
CA HIS A 60 15.00 6.26 5.05
C HIS A 60 14.39 6.79 6.35
N ALA A 61 13.64 7.89 6.29
CA ALA A 61 12.91 8.44 7.44
C ALA A 61 11.65 7.64 7.82
N LYS A 62 11.42 6.46 7.21
CA LYS A 62 10.27 5.58 7.44
C LYS A 62 8.94 6.32 7.27
N ALA A 63 8.84 7.12 6.21
CA ALA A 63 7.62 7.87 5.88
C ALA A 63 6.47 6.96 5.43
N LEU A 64 6.75 5.74 5.00
CA LEU A 64 5.72 4.74 4.68
C LEU A 64 5.34 3.91 5.91
N LYS A 65 4.04 3.67 6.06
CA LYS A 65 3.50 2.82 7.12
C LYS A 65 2.45 1.86 6.57
N ALA A 66 2.59 0.59 6.93
CA ALA A 66 1.58 -0.41 6.68
C ALA A 66 0.48 -0.36 7.74
N SER A 67 -0.76 -0.54 7.30
CA SER A 67 -1.94 -0.62 8.17
C SER A 67 -2.18 -2.05 8.64
N ARG A 68 -2.68 -2.21 9.87
CA ARG A 68 -3.23 -3.46 10.41
C ARG A 68 -4.75 -3.57 10.24
N ALA A 69 -5.33 -2.83 9.30
CA ALA A 69 -6.77 -2.89 9.08
C ALA A 69 -7.17 -4.27 8.55
N ALA A 70 -8.09 -4.97 9.22
CA ALA A 70 -8.55 -6.30 8.82
C ALA A 70 -9.21 -6.33 7.42
N ARG A 71 -9.80 -5.20 7.00
CA ARG A 71 -10.62 -5.11 5.77
C ARG A 71 -9.82 -4.96 4.48
N SER A 72 -8.55 -4.57 4.57
CA SER A 72 -7.72 -4.27 3.39
C SER A 72 -6.27 -3.98 3.79
N ALA A 73 -5.32 -4.48 3.02
CA ALA A 73 -3.96 -3.95 3.02
C ALA A 73 -3.95 -2.48 2.58
N ARG A 74 -3.41 -1.60 3.42
CA ARG A 74 -3.28 -0.15 3.13
C ARG A 74 -1.90 0.33 3.50
N LEU A 75 -1.38 1.25 2.70
CA LEU A 75 -0.15 1.99 2.96
C LEU A 75 -0.49 3.46 3.16
N THR A 76 0.12 4.07 4.16
CA THR A 76 0.05 5.51 4.41
C THR A 76 1.42 6.10 4.13
N LEU A 77 1.47 7.11 3.26
CA LEU A 77 2.66 7.90 2.99
C LEU A 77 2.62 9.22 3.77
N GLY A 78 3.66 9.46 4.55
CA GLY A 78 3.82 10.65 5.37
C GLY A 78 3.20 10.54 6.77
N GLY A 79 3.00 11.69 7.41
CA GLY A 79 2.39 11.76 8.73
C GLY A 79 2.50 13.14 9.36
N LYS A 80 2.02 13.25 10.61
CA LYS A 80 2.00 14.51 11.36
C LYS A 80 3.39 15.03 11.78
N LYS A 81 4.43 14.19 11.70
CA LYS A 81 5.79 14.59 12.08
C LYS A 81 6.37 15.49 10.98
N PRO A 82 6.97 16.65 11.32
CA PRO A 82 7.51 17.59 10.34
C PRO A 82 8.44 16.95 9.32
N LYS A 83 9.35 16.06 9.76
CA LYS A 83 10.36 15.39 8.93
C LYS A 83 9.80 14.51 7.80
N ILE A 84 8.54 14.06 7.90
CA ILE A 84 7.87 13.20 6.90
C ILE A 84 6.61 13.84 6.32
N ALA A 85 6.26 15.06 6.75
CA ALA A 85 5.07 15.77 6.27
C ALA A 85 5.15 16.06 4.76
N PHE A 86 6.36 16.26 4.24
CA PHE A 86 6.63 16.50 2.82
C PHE A 86 6.79 15.23 1.98
N ALA A 87 6.56 14.04 2.55
CA ALA A 87 6.76 12.78 1.84
C ALA A 87 5.94 12.66 0.54
N PRO A 88 4.67 13.12 0.46
CA PRO A 88 3.96 13.13 -0.81
C PRO A 88 4.65 13.99 -1.88
N GLY A 89 5.21 15.15 -1.51
CA GLY A 89 5.96 15.99 -2.45
C GLY A 89 7.26 15.35 -2.92
N ALA A 90 7.89 14.50 -2.09
CA ALA A 90 9.10 13.77 -2.47
C ALA A 90 8.80 12.54 -3.34
N GLU A 91 7.65 11.88 -3.14
CA GLU A 91 7.24 10.72 -3.94
C GLU A 91 6.63 11.12 -5.29
N TYR A 92 5.90 12.24 -5.37
CA TYR A 92 5.18 12.62 -6.59
C TYR A 92 5.75 13.88 -7.27
N GLY A 93 6.66 14.58 -6.59
CA GLY A 93 7.13 15.92 -6.96
C GLY A 93 6.24 17.02 -6.37
N ALA A 94 6.67 18.28 -6.52
CA ALA A 94 5.79 19.42 -6.21
C ALA A 94 6.14 20.62 -7.09
N LYS A 95 5.14 21.19 -7.76
CA LYS A 95 5.34 22.37 -8.63
C LYS A 95 5.74 23.62 -7.84
N LYS A 96 5.37 23.70 -6.55
CA LYS A 96 5.56 24.88 -5.71
C LYS A 96 6.99 25.06 -5.20
N TYR A 97 7.80 24.01 -5.09
CA TYR A 97 9.14 24.12 -4.47
C TYR A 97 10.22 23.48 -5.31
N LYS A 98 11.30 24.24 -5.57
CA LYS A 98 12.45 23.81 -6.38
C LYS A 98 13.20 22.58 -5.82
N ARG A 99 13.09 22.32 -4.51
CA ARG A 99 13.75 21.18 -3.85
C ARG A 99 13.12 19.83 -4.19
N PHE A 100 11.85 19.81 -4.63
CA PHE A 100 11.21 18.56 -5.01
C PHE A 100 11.51 18.26 -6.48
N PRO A 101 11.62 16.97 -6.83
CA PRO A 101 11.68 16.57 -8.22
C PRO A 101 10.49 17.13 -9.04
N PRO A 102 10.64 17.27 -10.36
CA PRO A 102 9.56 17.72 -11.23
C PRO A 102 8.28 16.89 -11.03
N TRP A 103 7.12 17.56 -10.97
CA TRP A 103 5.85 16.86 -10.84
C TRP A 103 5.62 15.88 -12.00
N LYS A 104 5.46 14.59 -11.70
CA LYS A 104 5.28 13.54 -12.73
C LYS A 104 3.85 13.38 -13.26
N GLY A 105 2.88 14.10 -12.70
CA GLY A 105 1.46 14.02 -13.09
C GLY A 105 0.56 13.52 -11.96
N ASN A 106 -0.76 13.52 -12.19
CA ASN A 106 -1.72 12.88 -11.30
C ASN A 106 -1.88 11.40 -11.67
N GLN A 107 -2.21 10.56 -10.70
CA GLN A 107 -2.60 9.17 -10.95
C GLN A 107 -4.10 9.00 -10.74
N TRP A 108 -4.79 8.58 -11.78
CA TRP A 108 -6.20 8.17 -11.70
C TRP A 108 -6.39 6.66 -11.97
N SER A 109 -5.31 5.95 -12.31
CA SER A 109 -5.31 4.50 -12.57
C SER A 109 -4.02 3.84 -12.05
N PRO A 110 -4.09 2.68 -11.37
CA PRO A 110 -2.92 1.93 -10.92
C PRO A 110 -2.06 1.41 -12.08
N ASP A 111 -2.68 1.13 -13.22
CA ASP A 111 -2.05 0.44 -14.35
C ASP A 111 -1.60 1.38 -15.47
N SER A 112 -2.20 2.57 -15.58
CA SER A 112 -1.86 3.57 -16.59
C SER A 112 -1.42 4.89 -15.95
N GLY A 113 -0.12 5.06 -15.75
CA GLY A 113 0.48 6.33 -15.31
C GLY A 113 1.93 6.22 -14.84
N LYS A 114 2.84 7.08 -15.32
CA LYS A 114 4.21 7.20 -14.77
C LYS A 114 4.18 8.12 -13.55
N VAL A 115 3.82 7.64 -12.38
CA VAL A 115 3.68 8.52 -11.22
C VAL A 115 4.19 7.84 -9.98
N GLY A 116 4.88 8.59 -9.13
CA GLY A 116 5.75 8.06 -8.08
C GLY A 116 7.22 8.00 -8.49
N TYR A 117 8.13 8.15 -7.52
CA TYR A 117 9.56 8.00 -7.70
C TYR A 117 10.07 6.67 -7.16
N ALA A 118 9.39 6.06 -6.18
CA ALA A 118 9.81 4.81 -5.56
C ALA A 118 8.66 3.83 -5.32
N MET A 119 7.60 4.26 -4.63
CA MET A 119 6.50 3.37 -4.22
C MET A 119 5.74 2.77 -5.41
N HIS A 120 5.38 3.59 -6.38
CA HIS A 120 4.63 3.13 -7.54
C HIS A 120 5.45 2.30 -8.53
N PRO A 121 6.69 2.68 -8.88
CA PRO A 121 7.59 1.78 -9.61
C PRO A 121 7.72 0.41 -8.94
N ALA A 122 7.90 0.37 -7.61
CA ALA A 122 8.02 -0.88 -6.86
C ALA A 122 6.77 -1.74 -7.00
N PHE A 123 5.60 -1.15 -6.76
CA PHE A 123 4.33 -1.88 -6.86
C PHE A 123 4.07 -2.38 -8.28
N ARG A 124 4.37 -1.59 -9.32
CA ARG A 124 4.15 -2.00 -10.71
C ARG A 124 5.03 -3.17 -11.11
N LYS A 125 6.33 -3.12 -10.79
CA LYS A 125 7.29 -4.18 -11.14
C LYS A 125 6.95 -5.50 -10.47
N ARG A 126 6.37 -5.45 -9.27
CA ARG A 126 6.09 -6.62 -8.43
C ARG A 126 4.61 -6.86 -8.19
N LYS A 127 3.74 -6.35 -9.08
CA LYS A 127 2.27 -6.46 -8.91
C LYS A 127 1.81 -7.92 -8.87
N SER A 128 2.30 -8.74 -9.79
CA SER A 128 2.00 -10.17 -9.84
C SER A 128 2.50 -10.89 -8.58
N GLU A 129 3.79 -10.71 -8.26
CA GLU A 129 4.42 -11.25 -7.05
C GLU A 129 3.64 -10.87 -5.77
N PHE A 130 3.19 -9.62 -5.67
CA PHE A 130 2.35 -9.16 -4.56
C PHE A 130 1.02 -9.91 -4.49
N LEU A 131 0.34 -10.08 -5.62
CA LEU A 131 -0.94 -10.77 -5.67
C LEU A 131 -0.76 -12.23 -5.24
N ASP A 132 0.28 -12.92 -5.73
CA ASP A 132 0.54 -14.31 -5.37
C ASP A 132 0.81 -14.47 -3.86
N ILE A 133 1.69 -13.63 -3.31
CA ILE A 133 2.00 -13.64 -1.87
C ILE A 133 0.75 -13.31 -1.05
N TYR A 134 0.00 -12.28 -1.45
CA TYR A 134 -1.18 -11.83 -0.71
C TYR A 134 -2.31 -12.87 -0.73
N MET A 135 -2.57 -13.50 -1.87
CA MET A 135 -3.55 -14.59 -1.99
C MET A 135 -3.14 -15.78 -1.13
N ALA A 136 -1.88 -16.22 -1.20
CA ALA A 136 -1.39 -17.32 -0.36
C ALA A 136 -1.52 -17.03 1.15
N MET A 137 -1.26 -15.79 1.58
CA MET A 137 -1.45 -15.40 2.97
C MET A 137 -2.92 -15.37 3.39
N LEU A 138 -3.82 -14.93 2.50
CA LEU A 138 -5.27 -14.95 2.76
C LEU A 138 -5.78 -16.38 2.84
N ASP A 139 -5.44 -17.23 1.88
CA ASP A 139 -5.86 -18.63 1.83
C ASP A 139 -5.43 -19.37 3.09
N LYS A 140 -4.20 -19.15 3.55
CA LYS A 140 -3.71 -19.70 4.81
C LYS A 140 -4.61 -19.31 5.99
N VAL A 141 -4.93 -18.02 6.13
CA VAL A 141 -5.77 -17.54 7.24
C VAL A 141 -7.21 -18.05 7.15
N LEU A 142 -7.74 -18.22 5.94
CA LEU A 142 -9.12 -18.68 5.74
C LEU A 142 -9.25 -20.21 5.82
N SER A 143 -8.17 -20.95 5.59
CA SER A 143 -8.10 -22.42 5.72
C SER A 143 -7.87 -22.89 7.16
N GLU A 144 -7.30 -22.04 8.03
CA GLU A 144 -7.09 -22.35 9.44
C GLU A 144 -8.46 -22.39 10.15
N PRO A 145 -8.80 -23.48 10.89
CA PRO A 145 -10.02 -23.50 11.68
C PRO A 145 -9.96 -22.34 12.67
N PHE A 146 -10.97 -21.47 12.62
CA PHE A 146 -11.03 -20.35 13.54
C PHE A 146 -11.21 -20.90 14.96
N PRO A 147 -10.37 -20.51 15.93
CA PRO A 147 -10.60 -20.90 17.31
C PRO A 147 -11.98 -20.39 17.73
N GLU A 148 -12.82 -21.30 18.24
CA GLU A 148 -14.04 -20.90 18.95
C GLU A 148 -13.62 -20.02 20.13
N ASP A 149 -14.33 -18.91 20.31
CA ASP A 149 -13.97 -17.83 21.22
C ASP A 149 -13.57 -18.36 22.61
N VAL A 150 -12.38 -17.97 23.09
CA VAL A 150 -12.00 -17.98 24.52
C VAL A 150 -12.20 -16.58 25.08
#